data_AF-A0A5S3X4K4-F1
#
_entry.id   AF-A0A5S3X4K4-F1
#
_cell.length_a   1.000
_cell.length_b   1.000
_cell.length_c   1.000
_cell.angle_alpha   90.00
_cell.angle_beta   90.00
_cell.angle_gamma   90.00
#
_symmetry.space_group_name_H-M   'P 1'
#
loop_
_entity.id
_entity.type
_entity.pdbx_description
1 polymer ?
#
loop_
_entity_poly.entity_id
_entity_poly.type
_entity_poly.pdbx_seq_one_letter_code
_entity_poly.pdbx_strand_id
1 'polypeptide(L)'
;MLPCLHNHWKKPLKLPFVSRLIALLTLLFTFAGHAAPVYVQAGPGSFNHAALDLLESRQNSTYQRQYSGTPEKTYATAIKETTWAFSALANSTIDGQLVPAIVNAMRNYKVTELGAAVRMPIEMCVFGVDQTSTITHAASHPAALKQIGLWLNTHQLLTIPVPKGTNEAARLLAQGQFQQGTVAVGSCALKSVYPELTLREVGVQDNADNHTLFALMKVEKRPEQISEDQARTALAQVVKQANIQVKTRADSAQVLFSHINQRLAQMQSVALFKAHKHRPIEDLSREAVVLSKALEQARQQCLDTASVEAFFQAQMDAAKAIQYRYRAQWLAEGVPDKDADLVQLRNTLNQLGAAILEVLTHHLAQHGNLTPELGPIFNTELVTANLTEKDKRKLYNALQSVRRSEHCQATG
;
A
#
# COMPACT_ATOMS: atom_id res chain seq x y z
N MET A 1 -32.61 78.83 53.76
CA MET A 1 -33.71 79.49 53.03
C MET A 1 -33.26 79.71 51.59
N LEU A 2 -34.09 79.29 50.64
CA LEU A 2 -34.09 79.53 49.18
C LEU A 2 -33.91 81.03 48.80
N PRO A 3 -33.80 81.48 47.52
CA PRO A 3 -34.19 80.83 46.22
C PRO A 3 -33.16 81.00 45.05
N CYS A 4 -33.08 80.08 44.08
CA CYS A 4 -33.84 79.89 42.81
C CYS A 4 -33.53 80.82 41.61
N LEU A 5 -33.40 80.14 40.45
CA LEU A 5 -33.69 80.53 39.05
C LEU A 5 -32.63 81.31 38.22
N HIS A 6 -32.03 80.66 37.22
CA HIS A 6 -32.45 80.77 35.81
C HIS A 6 -31.59 79.93 34.85
N ASN A 7 -32.27 79.41 33.84
CA ASN A 7 -31.81 78.54 32.76
C ASN A 7 -31.46 79.43 31.54
N HIS A 8 -30.35 79.20 30.83
CA HIS A 8 -30.25 79.54 29.41
C HIS A 8 -29.14 78.74 28.68
N TRP A 9 -29.57 78.18 27.54
CA TRP A 9 -28.85 77.35 26.61
C TRP A 9 -27.68 78.03 25.88
N LYS A 10 -26.55 77.31 25.72
CA LYS A 10 -25.65 77.44 24.56
C LYS A 10 -25.18 76.05 24.09
N LYS A 11 -25.30 75.83 22.77
CA LYS A 11 -25.01 74.61 22.00
C LYS A 11 -23.57 74.09 22.20
N PRO A 12 -23.32 72.77 22.27
CA PRO A 12 -21.96 72.24 22.21
C PRO A 12 -21.52 71.93 20.77
N LEU A 13 -20.26 72.26 20.54
CA LEU A 13 -19.43 72.07 19.36
C LEU A 13 -19.17 70.57 19.11
N LYS A 14 -19.38 70.10 17.88
CA LYS A 14 -19.06 68.72 17.47
C LYS A 14 -17.53 68.54 17.33
N LEU A 15 -16.96 67.57 18.04
CA LEU A 15 -15.63 67.02 17.82
C LEU A 15 -15.74 65.56 17.37
N PRO A 16 -14.91 65.08 16.44
CA PRO A 16 -15.14 63.83 15.73
C PRO A 16 -14.71 62.59 16.53
N PHE A 17 -15.51 61.54 16.37
CA PHE A 17 -15.27 60.17 16.82
C PHE A 17 -13.93 59.64 16.30
N VAL A 18 -12.98 59.37 17.21
CA VAL A 18 -11.83 58.49 16.91
C VAL A 18 -12.22 57.08 17.34
N SER A 19 -12.58 56.25 16.36
CA SER A 19 -12.87 54.83 16.57
C SER A 19 -11.55 54.11 16.90
N ARG A 20 -11.42 53.60 18.13
CA ARG A 20 -10.31 52.71 18.51
C ARG A 20 -10.59 51.31 17.96
N LEU A 21 -9.92 50.94 16.87
CA LEU A 21 -9.83 49.56 16.42
C LEU A 21 -8.99 48.77 17.43
N ILE A 22 -9.63 47.88 18.18
CA ILE A 22 -8.94 46.83 18.95
C ILE A 22 -8.67 45.70 17.95
N ALA A 23 -7.42 45.60 17.49
CA ALA A 23 -6.98 44.45 16.71
C ALA A 23 -6.85 43.25 17.64
N LEU A 24 -7.84 42.36 17.63
CA LEU A 24 -7.75 41.06 18.27
C LEU A 24 -6.77 40.19 17.46
N LEU A 25 -5.55 40.02 17.96
CA LEU A 25 -4.58 39.11 17.36
C LEU A 25 -5.00 37.67 17.68
N THR A 26 -5.83 37.07 16.84
CA THR A 26 -6.10 35.63 16.90
C THR A 26 -4.83 34.90 16.47
N LEU A 27 -4.09 34.34 17.43
CA LEU A 27 -3.10 33.30 17.13
C LEU A 27 -3.84 32.13 16.49
N LEU A 28 -3.80 32.05 15.16
CA LEU A 28 -4.10 30.83 14.43
C LEU A 28 -2.98 29.84 14.76
N PHE A 29 -3.18 29.03 15.80
CA PHE A 29 -2.45 27.78 15.91
C PHE A 29 -2.89 26.91 14.74
N THR A 30 -2.06 26.85 13.69
CA THR A 30 -2.10 25.75 12.75
C THR A 30 -1.76 24.50 13.54
N PHE A 31 -2.78 23.75 13.97
CA PHE A 31 -2.59 22.36 14.36
C PHE A 31 -2.15 21.63 13.10
N ALA A 32 -0.84 21.57 12.87
CA ALA A 32 -0.27 20.49 12.08
C ALA A 32 -0.70 19.22 12.82
N GLY A 33 -1.71 18.53 12.30
CA GLY A 33 -2.17 17.26 12.84
C GLY A 33 -0.97 16.34 12.90
N HIS A 34 -0.44 16.10 14.10
CA HIS A 34 0.69 15.20 14.26
C HIS A 34 0.20 13.80 13.89
N ALA A 35 0.96 13.12 13.04
CA ALA A 35 0.70 11.74 12.65
C ALA A 35 0.42 10.88 13.90
N ALA A 36 -0.65 10.08 13.88
CA ALA A 36 -1.01 9.25 15.02
C ALA A 36 0.18 8.34 15.41
N PRO A 37 0.59 8.31 16.69
CA PRO A 37 1.68 7.45 17.13
C PRO A 37 1.27 5.98 17.01
N VAL A 38 2.14 5.13 16.50
CA VAL A 38 1.91 3.68 16.43
C VAL A 38 3.06 2.96 17.09
N TYR A 39 2.74 2.12 18.07
CA TYR A 39 3.74 1.26 18.69
C TYR A 39 3.92 -0.01 17.86
N VAL A 40 5.11 -0.18 17.31
CA VAL A 40 5.46 -1.23 16.38
C VAL A 40 6.26 -2.31 17.11
N GLN A 41 5.84 -3.56 16.96
CA GLN A 41 6.62 -4.72 17.40
C GLN A 41 7.97 -4.77 16.67
N ALA A 42 9.01 -5.28 17.34
CA ALA A 42 10.39 -5.36 16.86
C ALA A 42 11.06 -3.98 16.72
N GLY A 43 12.06 -3.86 15.85
CA GLY A 43 12.83 -2.63 15.62
C GLY A 43 12.74 -2.11 14.17
N PRO A 44 13.40 -0.96 13.89
CA PRO A 44 13.50 -0.39 12.54
C PRO A 44 14.00 -1.40 11.52
N GLY A 45 13.41 -1.44 10.32
CA GLY A 45 13.81 -2.32 9.22
C GLY A 45 13.43 -3.80 9.42
N SER A 46 12.67 -4.12 10.47
CA SER A 46 12.06 -5.45 10.63
C SER A 46 10.91 -5.70 9.65
N PHE A 47 10.38 -6.92 9.59
CA PHE A 47 9.16 -7.19 8.81
C PHE A 47 7.93 -6.42 9.32
N ASN A 48 7.86 -6.07 10.61
CA ASN A 48 6.81 -5.16 11.10
C ASN A 48 6.98 -3.74 10.54
N HIS A 49 8.22 -3.26 10.35
CA HIS A 49 8.49 -2.00 9.67
C HIS A 49 7.98 -2.05 8.23
N ALA A 50 8.38 -3.08 7.46
CA ALA A 50 7.98 -3.25 6.06
C ALA A 50 6.45 -3.38 5.89
N ALA A 51 5.79 -4.12 6.79
CA ALA A 51 4.34 -4.26 6.77
C ALA A 51 3.62 -2.93 7.07
N LEU A 52 4.20 -2.09 7.94
CA LEU A 52 3.65 -0.77 8.21
C LEU A 52 3.88 0.21 7.05
N ASP A 53 5.04 0.17 6.38
CA ASP A 53 5.29 0.90 5.12
C ASP A 53 4.19 0.61 4.11
N LEU A 54 3.82 -0.67 3.99
CA LEU A 54 2.79 -1.11 3.07
C LEU A 54 1.41 -0.51 3.43
N LEU A 55 1.04 -0.49 4.71
CA LEU A 55 -0.20 0.16 5.14
C LEU A 55 -0.19 1.68 4.89
N GLU A 56 0.92 2.35 5.17
CA GLU A 56 1.09 3.79 4.93
C GLU A 56 0.95 4.11 3.43
N SER A 57 1.51 3.28 2.55
CA SER A 57 1.40 3.45 1.10
C SER A 57 -0.04 3.33 0.57
N ARG A 58 -0.89 2.51 1.23
CA ARG A 58 -2.33 2.43 0.92
C ARG A 58 -3.04 3.73 1.25
N GLN A 59 -2.76 4.32 2.41
CA GLN A 59 -3.49 5.48 2.92
C GLN A 59 -2.90 6.82 2.45
N ASN A 60 -1.73 6.81 1.82
CA ASN A 60 -0.95 8.02 1.54
C ASN A 60 -0.71 8.86 2.82
N SER A 61 -0.50 8.18 3.94
CA SER A 61 -0.35 8.80 5.27
C SER A 61 0.80 8.15 6.01
N THR A 62 1.56 8.92 6.78
CA THR A 62 2.65 8.41 7.62
C THR A 62 2.20 8.20 9.07
N TYR A 63 2.70 7.17 9.75
CA TYR A 63 2.56 7.02 11.19
C TYR A 63 3.79 7.52 11.94
N GLN A 64 3.61 8.06 13.15
CA GLN A 64 4.74 8.30 14.04
C GLN A 64 5.14 6.98 14.73
N ARG A 65 6.12 6.29 14.16
CA ARG A 65 6.50 4.93 14.59
C ARG A 65 7.30 4.94 15.89
N GLN A 66 6.90 4.11 16.84
CA GLN A 66 7.61 3.87 18.10
C GLN A 66 7.92 2.38 18.26
N TYR A 67 9.19 2.00 18.22
CA TYR A 67 9.59 0.59 18.27
C TYR A 67 9.70 0.07 19.70
N SER A 68 8.95 -0.98 20.01
CA SER A 68 8.85 -1.54 21.36
C SER A 68 9.53 -2.88 21.54
N GLY A 69 10.06 -3.50 20.48
CA GLY A 69 10.75 -4.79 20.57
C GLY A 69 9.80 -5.98 20.73
N THR A 70 9.25 -6.18 21.93
CA THR A 70 8.39 -7.34 22.25
C THR A 70 6.90 -7.01 22.18
N PRO A 71 6.02 -7.99 21.87
CA PRO A 71 4.58 -7.77 21.88
C PRO A 71 4.01 -7.23 23.19
N GLU A 72 4.49 -7.74 24.35
CA GLU A 72 4.01 -7.26 25.66
C GLU A 72 4.33 -5.78 25.88
N LYS A 73 5.55 -5.33 25.56
CA LYS A 73 5.93 -3.92 25.68
C LYS A 73 5.16 -3.05 24.68
N THR A 74 4.95 -3.55 23.46
CA THR A 74 4.11 -2.90 22.45
C THR A 74 2.71 -2.65 23.00
N TYR A 75 2.05 -3.66 23.55
CA TYR A 75 0.67 -3.54 24.05
C TYR A 75 0.57 -2.68 25.31
N ALA A 76 1.46 -2.89 26.27
CA ALA A 76 1.49 -2.10 27.50
C ALA A 76 1.64 -0.60 27.21
N THR A 77 2.53 -0.25 26.27
CA THR A 77 2.81 1.15 25.95
C THR A 77 1.74 1.76 25.04
N ALA A 78 1.21 1.00 24.08
CA ALA A 78 0.07 1.44 23.27
C ALA A 78 -1.17 1.77 24.14
N ILE A 79 -1.45 0.97 25.17
CA ILE A 79 -2.51 1.25 26.15
C ILE A 79 -2.21 2.53 26.92
N LYS A 80 -1.01 2.64 27.47
CA LYS A 80 -0.60 3.80 28.27
C LYS A 80 -0.74 5.11 27.49
N GLU A 81 -0.34 5.12 26.23
CA GLU A 81 -0.42 6.29 25.35
C GLU A 81 -1.76 6.38 24.59
N THR A 82 -2.73 5.52 24.90
CA THR A 82 -4.07 5.48 24.28
C THR A 82 -4.02 5.42 22.74
N THR A 83 -3.05 4.70 22.19
CA THR A 83 -2.79 4.66 20.74
C THR A 83 -2.80 3.24 20.17
N TRP A 84 -2.49 3.10 18.88
CA TRP A 84 -2.49 1.84 18.16
C TRP A 84 -1.22 1.01 18.42
N ALA A 85 -1.40 -0.31 18.50
CA ALA A 85 -0.32 -1.29 18.45
C ALA A 85 -0.28 -1.93 17.04
N PHE A 86 0.92 -2.20 16.55
CA PHE A 86 1.15 -2.89 15.29
C PHE A 86 2.05 -4.11 15.50
N SER A 87 1.55 -5.30 15.16
CA SER A 87 2.24 -6.57 15.39
C SER A 87 1.96 -7.57 14.27
N ALA A 88 2.87 -8.54 14.12
CA ALA A 88 2.56 -9.78 13.42
C ALA A 88 1.49 -10.55 14.20
N LEU A 89 0.59 -11.26 13.51
CA LEU A 89 -0.46 -12.08 14.12
C LEU A 89 -0.28 -13.56 13.79
N ALA A 90 -0.03 -13.85 12.52
CA ALA A 90 0.06 -15.20 12.00
C ALA A 90 1.10 -15.31 10.88
N ASN A 91 1.74 -16.47 10.75
CA ASN A 91 2.72 -16.77 9.71
C ASN A 91 2.46 -18.18 9.15
N SER A 92 2.59 -18.33 7.83
CA SER A 92 2.24 -19.58 7.12
C SER A 92 3.16 -20.77 7.42
N THR A 93 4.37 -20.54 7.93
CA THR A 93 5.32 -21.62 8.23
C THR A 93 5.29 -22.06 9.70
N ILE A 94 4.45 -21.45 10.53
CA ILE A 94 4.30 -21.81 11.95
C ILE A 94 3.18 -22.84 12.09
N ASP A 95 3.40 -23.87 12.92
CA ASP A 95 2.35 -24.84 13.24
C ASP A 95 1.17 -24.16 13.98
N GLY A 96 -0.05 -24.44 13.53
CA GLY A 96 -1.25 -23.67 13.92
C GLY A 96 -1.25 -22.20 13.47
N GLN A 97 -0.26 -21.76 12.70
CA GLN A 97 -0.08 -20.45 12.07
C GLN A 97 -0.02 -19.23 12.99
N LEU A 98 -0.33 -19.34 14.28
CA LEU A 98 -0.32 -18.23 15.22
C LEU A 98 1.09 -17.91 15.72
N VAL A 99 1.47 -16.63 15.76
CA VAL A 99 2.77 -16.22 16.29
C VAL A 99 2.82 -16.47 17.82
N PRO A 100 3.72 -17.34 18.34
CA PRO A 100 3.68 -17.74 19.75
C PRO A 100 3.87 -16.60 20.75
N ALA A 101 4.73 -15.63 20.44
CA ALA A 101 4.94 -14.46 21.29
C ALA A 101 3.67 -13.59 21.43
N ILE A 102 2.80 -13.62 20.42
CA ILE A 102 1.53 -12.90 20.41
C ILE A 102 0.49 -13.69 21.20
N VAL A 103 0.44 -15.01 21.05
CA VAL A 103 -0.37 -15.88 21.91
C VAL A 103 -0.05 -15.63 23.38
N ASN A 104 1.24 -15.60 23.75
CA ASN A 104 1.64 -15.33 25.12
C ASN A 104 1.19 -13.95 25.60
N ALA A 105 1.40 -12.90 24.81
CA ALA A 105 0.92 -11.56 25.16
C ALA A 105 -0.62 -11.52 25.30
N MET A 106 -1.36 -12.20 24.43
CA MET A 106 -2.83 -12.26 24.49
C MET A 106 -3.39 -12.99 25.71
N ARG A 107 -2.55 -13.68 26.49
CA ARG A 107 -2.94 -14.16 27.83
C ARG A 107 -3.22 -13.01 28.79
N ASN A 108 -2.52 -11.89 28.64
CA ASN A 108 -2.65 -10.69 29.49
C ASN A 108 -3.43 -9.55 28.81
N TYR A 109 -3.55 -9.58 27.48
CA TYR A 109 -4.16 -8.52 26.69
C TYR A 109 -5.27 -9.05 25.78
N LYS A 110 -6.23 -8.18 25.44
CA LYS A 110 -7.26 -8.46 24.42
C LYS A 110 -7.23 -7.38 23.36
N VAL A 111 -7.52 -7.75 22.12
CA VAL A 111 -7.78 -6.79 21.04
C VAL A 111 -9.21 -6.29 21.19
N THR A 112 -9.40 -4.98 21.19
CA THR A 112 -10.72 -4.34 21.25
C THR A 112 -11.15 -3.75 19.93
N GLU A 113 -10.19 -3.37 19.08
CA GLU A 113 -10.46 -2.82 17.76
C GLU A 113 -9.39 -3.27 16.77
N LEU A 114 -9.81 -3.62 15.56
CA LEU A 114 -8.94 -3.92 14.43
C LEU A 114 -9.04 -2.79 13.40
N GLY A 115 -8.02 -1.95 13.33
CA GLY A 115 -8.01 -0.77 12.46
C GLY A 115 -7.66 -1.12 11.02
N ALA A 116 -6.62 -1.92 10.82
CA ALA A 116 -6.19 -2.36 9.49
C ALA A 116 -5.42 -3.68 9.56
N ALA A 117 -5.40 -4.42 8.45
CA ALA A 117 -4.62 -5.64 8.29
C ALA A 117 -3.87 -5.67 6.96
N VAL A 118 -2.71 -6.31 6.98
CA VAL A 118 -1.86 -6.51 5.80
C VAL A 118 -1.24 -7.89 5.83
N ARG A 119 -1.21 -8.54 4.68
CA ARG A 119 -0.48 -9.78 4.46
C ARG A 119 0.67 -9.47 3.50
N MET A 120 1.88 -9.85 3.87
CA MET A 120 3.04 -9.70 3.00
C MET A 120 3.81 -11.02 2.89
N PRO A 121 4.40 -11.32 1.71
CA PRO A 121 5.40 -12.37 1.61
C PRO A 121 6.62 -12.01 2.46
N ILE A 122 7.28 -13.03 3.01
CA ILE A 122 8.53 -12.89 3.74
C ILE A 122 9.66 -13.11 2.76
N GLU A 123 10.12 -12.01 2.17
CA GLU A 123 11.32 -11.96 1.35
C GLU A 123 12.53 -11.57 2.20
N MET A 124 13.52 -12.44 2.26
CA MET A 124 14.76 -12.22 2.99
C MET A 124 15.83 -11.66 2.06
N CYS A 125 16.44 -10.57 2.50
CA CYS A 125 17.53 -9.90 1.83
C CYS A 125 18.84 -10.09 2.61
N VAL A 126 19.95 -10.23 1.87
CA VAL A 126 21.31 -10.35 2.41
C VAL A 126 22.02 -9.02 2.30
N PHE A 127 22.56 -8.54 3.42
CA PHE A 127 23.26 -7.28 3.52
C PHE A 127 24.72 -7.51 3.92
N GLY A 128 25.65 -6.93 3.16
CA GLY A 128 27.08 -6.89 3.46
C GLY A 128 27.58 -5.45 3.59
N VAL A 129 28.85 -5.30 3.96
CA VAL A 129 29.53 -3.98 3.93
C VAL A 129 29.90 -3.55 2.51
N ASP A 130 30.00 -4.50 1.58
CA ASP A 130 30.28 -4.28 0.15
C ASP A 130 29.65 -5.40 -0.71
N GLN A 131 29.81 -5.34 -2.04
CA GLN A 131 29.29 -6.35 -2.98
C GLN A 131 30.20 -7.56 -3.19
N THR A 132 31.52 -7.40 -3.06
CA THR A 132 32.51 -8.30 -3.66
C THR A 132 33.26 -9.17 -2.65
N SER A 133 33.32 -8.76 -1.39
CA SER A 133 34.03 -9.48 -0.35
C SER A 133 33.44 -10.88 -0.17
N THR A 134 34.33 -11.85 0.03
CA THR A 134 33.93 -13.22 0.33
C THR A 134 33.12 -13.27 1.63
N ILE A 135 32.01 -14.01 1.60
CA ILE A 135 31.16 -14.22 2.77
C ILE A 135 31.52 -15.54 3.44
N THR A 136 31.56 -15.53 4.77
CA THR A 136 31.90 -16.69 5.60
C THR A 136 30.87 -16.92 6.71
N HIS A 137 30.16 -15.87 7.12
CA HIS A 137 29.20 -15.93 8.21
C HIS A 137 27.88 -15.23 7.85
N ALA A 138 26.77 -15.77 8.33
CA ALA A 138 25.45 -15.16 8.23
C ALA A 138 24.87 -14.89 9.62
N ALA A 139 24.67 -13.61 9.94
CA ALA A 139 24.07 -13.16 11.18
C ALA A 139 22.58 -12.83 11.01
N SER A 140 21.73 -13.43 11.84
CA SER A 140 20.30 -13.11 11.86
C SER A 140 19.61 -13.68 13.10
N HIS A 141 18.31 -13.40 13.26
CA HIS A 141 17.49 -14.04 14.28
C HIS A 141 17.44 -15.56 14.07
N PRO A 142 17.47 -16.40 15.12
CA PRO A 142 17.46 -17.87 14.96
C PRO A 142 16.30 -18.41 14.11
N ALA A 143 15.11 -17.82 14.21
CA ALA A 143 13.98 -18.22 13.37
C ALA A 143 14.18 -17.87 11.88
N ALA A 144 14.90 -16.78 11.57
CA ALA A 144 15.22 -16.41 10.19
C ALA A 144 16.33 -17.29 9.61
N LEU A 145 17.36 -17.61 10.41
CA LEU A 145 18.43 -18.54 10.02
C LEU A 145 17.88 -19.93 9.65
N LYS A 146 16.85 -20.40 10.38
CA LYS A 146 16.16 -21.67 10.08
C LYS A 146 15.37 -21.66 8.77
N GLN A 147 15.11 -20.49 8.19
CA GLN A 147 14.32 -20.33 6.96
C GLN A 147 15.19 -20.09 5.71
N ILE A 148 16.52 -20.17 5.83
CA ILE A 148 17.48 -19.90 4.74
C ILE A 148 18.54 -21.01 4.63
N GLY A 149 18.20 -22.23 5.05
CA GLY A 149 19.14 -23.35 5.17
C GLY A 149 19.77 -23.75 3.84
N LEU A 150 19.01 -23.70 2.74
CA LEU A 150 19.52 -24.01 1.40
C LEU A 150 20.58 -23.00 0.97
N TRP A 151 20.32 -21.71 1.20
CA TRP A 151 21.25 -20.63 0.88
C TRP A 151 22.53 -20.72 1.73
N LEU A 152 22.40 -20.98 3.04
CA LEU A 152 23.54 -21.17 3.94
C LEU A 152 24.43 -22.33 3.50
N ASN A 153 23.84 -23.47 3.13
CA ASN A 153 24.57 -24.65 2.69
C ASN A 153 25.27 -24.43 1.35
N THR A 154 24.60 -23.78 0.40
CA THR A 154 25.15 -23.46 -0.92
C THR A 154 26.41 -22.61 -0.80
N HIS A 155 26.42 -21.66 0.14
CA HIS A 155 27.56 -20.76 0.40
C HIS A 155 28.51 -21.26 1.49
N GLN A 156 28.24 -22.42 2.11
CA GLN A 156 29.02 -23.02 3.20
C GLN A 156 29.25 -22.05 4.39
N LEU A 157 28.20 -21.32 4.77
CA LEU A 157 28.28 -20.25 5.77
C LEU A 157 28.10 -20.76 7.20
N LEU A 158 28.88 -20.21 8.12
CA LEU A 158 28.66 -20.37 9.55
C LEU A 158 27.57 -19.39 10.03
N THR A 159 26.70 -19.83 10.94
CA THR A 159 25.62 -18.98 11.45
C THR A 159 26.02 -18.23 12.71
N ILE A 160 25.60 -16.96 12.81
CA ILE A 160 25.74 -16.14 14.02
C ILE A 160 24.32 -15.80 14.52
N PRO A 161 23.80 -16.50 15.53
CA PRO A 161 22.45 -16.24 16.04
C PRO A 161 22.39 -14.91 16.80
N VAL A 162 21.45 -14.05 16.43
CA VAL A 162 21.16 -12.77 17.10
C VAL A 162 19.72 -12.79 17.63
N PRO A 163 19.48 -13.27 18.87
CA PRO A 163 18.13 -13.46 19.42
C PRO A 163 17.28 -12.18 19.51
N LYS A 164 17.91 -11.01 19.52
CA LYS A 164 17.21 -9.72 19.58
C LYS A 164 16.46 -9.36 18.28
N GLY A 165 16.75 -10.02 17.16
CA GLY A 165 16.02 -9.82 15.90
C GLY A 165 16.91 -9.63 14.68
N THR A 166 16.31 -9.72 13.49
CA THR A 166 17.00 -9.51 12.20
C THR A 166 17.53 -8.08 12.05
N ASN A 167 16.79 -7.10 12.56
CA ASN A 167 17.22 -5.71 12.58
C ASN A 167 18.43 -5.48 13.48
N GLU A 168 18.56 -6.21 14.59
CA GLU A 168 19.73 -6.09 15.46
C GLU A 168 20.97 -6.65 14.76
N ALA A 169 20.85 -7.75 14.00
CA ALA A 169 21.96 -8.25 13.20
C ALA A 169 22.44 -7.20 12.18
N ALA A 170 21.52 -6.54 11.48
CA ALA A 170 21.89 -5.45 10.57
C ALA A 170 22.55 -4.26 11.30
N ARG A 171 22.02 -3.85 12.45
CA ARG A 171 22.60 -2.78 13.28
C ARG A 171 24.04 -3.10 13.71
N LEU A 172 24.29 -4.34 14.14
CA LEU A 172 25.62 -4.80 14.54
C LEU A 172 26.59 -4.81 13.36
N LEU A 173 26.13 -5.26 12.18
CA LEU A 173 26.92 -5.23 10.96
C LEU A 173 27.28 -3.79 10.54
N ALA A 174 26.29 -2.90 10.52
CA ALA A 174 26.44 -1.48 10.20
C ALA A 174 27.47 -0.78 11.12
N GLN A 175 27.55 -1.20 12.38
CA GLN A 175 28.49 -0.66 13.35
C GLN A 175 29.85 -1.36 13.35
N GLY A 176 30.12 -2.26 12.40
CA GLY A 176 31.38 -3.01 12.33
C GLY A 176 31.61 -3.94 13.51
N GLN A 177 30.55 -4.40 14.18
CA GLN A 177 30.66 -5.26 15.38
C GLN A 177 30.72 -6.76 15.04
N PHE A 178 30.82 -7.10 13.75
CA PHE A 178 31.09 -8.45 13.31
C PHE A 178 32.47 -8.55 12.67
N GLN A 179 33.02 -9.76 12.71
CA GLN A 179 34.23 -10.10 11.96
C GLN A 179 34.04 -9.94 10.45
N GLN A 180 35.15 -9.73 9.73
CA GLN A 180 35.15 -9.68 8.27
C GLN A 180 34.51 -10.92 7.65
N GLY A 181 33.83 -10.72 6.52
CA GLY A 181 33.08 -11.78 5.83
C GLY A 181 31.71 -12.10 6.45
N THR A 182 31.26 -11.35 7.47
CA THR A 182 29.89 -11.49 8.00
C THR A 182 28.89 -10.69 7.17
N VAL A 183 27.76 -11.31 6.86
CA VAL A 183 26.57 -10.64 6.32
C VAL A 183 25.41 -10.71 7.31
N ALA A 184 24.49 -9.76 7.22
CA ALA A 184 23.24 -9.75 7.96
C ALA A 184 22.08 -10.15 7.05
N VAL A 185 21.21 -11.03 7.52
CA VAL A 185 20.02 -11.45 6.77
C VAL A 185 18.75 -10.96 7.45
N GLY A 186 17.83 -10.35 6.71
CA GLY A 186 16.59 -9.82 7.28
C GLY A 186 15.61 -9.29 6.22
N SER A 187 14.69 -8.44 6.63
CA SER A 187 13.76 -7.81 5.68
C SER A 187 14.52 -6.88 4.73
N CYS A 188 14.08 -6.79 3.48
CA CYS A 188 14.64 -5.85 2.51
C CYS A 188 14.46 -4.37 2.94
N ALA A 189 13.52 -4.09 3.84
CA ALA A 189 13.34 -2.77 4.46
C ALA A 189 14.55 -2.33 5.31
N LEU A 190 15.49 -3.23 5.65
CA LEU A 190 16.74 -2.84 6.31
C LEU A 190 17.54 -1.83 5.48
N LYS A 191 17.41 -1.83 4.15
CA LYS A 191 18.15 -0.89 3.28
C LYS A 191 17.79 0.57 3.53
N SER A 192 16.53 0.88 3.88
CA SER A 192 16.12 2.25 4.18
C SER A 192 16.63 2.73 5.54
N VAL A 193 16.88 1.80 6.46
CA VAL A 193 17.33 2.09 7.83
C VAL A 193 18.86 2.13 7.93
N TYR A 194 19.54 1.28 7.19
CA TYR A 194 21.01 1.16 7.16
C TYR A 194 21.50 1.39 5.71
N PRO A 195 21.43 2.63 5.20
CA PRO A 195 21.78 2.94 3.80
C PRO A 195 23.23 2.64 3.45
N GLU A 196 24.13 2.59 4.43
CA GLU A 196 25.53 2.19 4.31
C GLU A 196 25.72 0.71 3.98
N LEU A 197 24.74 -0.15 4.32
CA LEU A 197 24.83 -1.57 4.00
C LEU A 197 24.51 -1.82 2.53
N THR A 198 25.28 -2.70 1.93
CA THR A 198 25.12 -3.12 0.54
C THR A 198 24.15 -4.29 0.46
N LEU A 199 23.07 -4.14 -0.31
CA LEU A 199 22.18 -5.24 -0.67
C LEU A 199 22.93 -6.17 -1.64
N ARG A 200 23.13 -7.43 -1.25
CA ARG A 200 23.86 -8.43 -2.05
C ARG A 200 22.92 -9.37 -2.78
N GLU A 201 21.92 -9.88 -2.07
CA GLU A 201 20.98 -10.87 -2.58
C GLU A 201 19.58 -10.63 -2.02
N VAL A 202 18.57 -11.07 -2.76
CA VAL A 202 17.14 -10.94 -2.45
C VAL A 202 16.50 -12.31 -2.62
N GLY A 203 15.55 -12.65 -1.75
CA GLY A 203 14.77 -13.88 -1.89
C GLY A 203 15.50 -15.15 -1.45
N VAL A 204 16.34 -15.07 -0.41
CA VAL A 204 17.15 -16.21 0.06
C VAL A 204 16.41 -17.21 0.95
N GLN A 205 15.14 -16.97 1.24
CA GLN A 205 14.30 -17.89 2.02
C GLN A 205 14.02 -19.20 1.28
N ASP A 206 14.04 -20.31 2.02
CA ASP A 206 13.80 -21.66 1.48
C ASP A 206 12.37 -21.84 0.95
N ASN A 207 11.39 -21.16 1.57
CA ASN A 207 9.99 -21.21 1.17
C ASN A 207 9.53 -19.87 0.59
N ALA A 208 9.33 -19.83 -0.73
CA ALA A 208 8.84 -18.64 -1.44
C ALA A 208 7.40 -18.26 -1.07
N ASP A 209 6.59 -19.21 -0.58
CA ASP A 209 5.20 -18.99 -0.17
C ASP A 209 5.07 -18.59 1.32
N ASN A 210 6.19 -18.34 1.99
CA ASN A 210 6.20 -17.83 3.35
C ASN A 210 5.57 -16.43 3.39
N HIS A 211 4.54 -16.25 4.20
CA HIS A 211 3.85 -14.98 4.34
C HIS A 211 3.36 -14.75 5.77
N THR A 212 3.29 -13.49 6.17
CA THR A 212 2.88 -13.09 7.52
C THR A 212 1.72 -12.11 7.43
N LEU A 213 0.73 -12.31 8.29
CA LEU A 213 -0.37 -11.39 8.54
C LEU A 213 0.00 -10.47 9.70
N PHE A 214 -0.13 -9.17 9.48
CA PHE A 214 0.09 -8.12 10.47
C PHE A 214 -1.19 -7.30 10.63
N ALA A 215 -1.33 -6.67 11.78
CA ALA A 215 -2.49 -5.82 12.06
C ALA A 215 -2.16 -4.61 12.92
N LEU A 216 -2.87 -3.52 12.62
CA LEU A 216 -3.01 -2.33 13.45
C LEU A 216 -4.23 -2.51 14.34
N MET A 217 -4.04 -2.45 15.66
CA MET A 217 -5.07 -2.81 16.63
C MET A 217 -5.06 -1.93 17.89
N LYS A 218 -6.24 -1.67 18.45
CA LYS A 218 -6.38 -1.21 19.83
C LYS A 218 -6.43 -2.43 20.73
N VAL A 219 -5.75 -2.32 21.86
CA VAL A 219 -5.62 -3.40 22.84
C VAL A 219 -5.94 -2.89 24.22
N GLU A 220 -6.38 -3.79 25.10
CA GLU A 220 -6.64 -3.52 26.51
C GLU A 220 -5.99 -4.60 27.37
N LYS A 221 -5.64 -4.25 28.61
CA LYS A 221 -5.20 -5.22 29.61
C LYS A 221 -6.42 -5.99 30.12
N ARG A 222 -6.29 -7.31 30.22
CA ARG A 222 -7.30 -8.17 30.85
C ARG A 222 -7.28 -7.98 32.37
N PRO A 223 -8.41 -8.12 33.06
CA PRO A 223 -8.43 -8.12 34.53
C PRO A 223 -7.63 -9.29 35.10
N GLU A 224 -7.71 -10.46 34.46
CA GLU A 224 -7.01 -11.68 34.85
C GLU A 224 -6.34 -12.34 33.64
N GLN A 225 -5.24 -13.04 33.89
CA GLN A 225 -4.52 -13.80 32.87
C GLN A 225 -5.34 -15.03 32.46
N ILE A 226 -5.52 -15.22 31.16
CA ILE A 226 -6.20 -16.40 30.60
C ILE A 226 -5.23 -17.54 30.25
N SER A 227 -5.77 -18.74 30.04
CA SER A 227 -4.98 -19.89 29.59
C SER A 227 -4.42 -19.68 28.17
N GLU A 228 -3.41 -20.47 27.79
CA GLU A 228 -2.86 -20.43 26.44
C GLU A 228 -3.94 -20.77 25.38
N ASP A 229 -4.78 -21.78 25.62
CA ASP A 229 -5.83 -22.19 24.69
C ASP A 229 -6.89 -21.09 24.50
N GLN A 230 -7.26 -20.41 25.57
CA GLN A 230 -8.15 -19.25 25.50
C GLN A 230 -7.49 -18.11 24.70
N ALA A 231 -6.19 -17.87 24.88
CA ALA A 231 -5.44 -16.86 24.14
C ALA A 231 -5.30 -17.21 22.65
N ARG A 232 -5.06 -18.48 22.31
CA ARG A 232 -5.04 -18.99 20.93
C ARG A 232 -6.39 -18.81 20.26
N THR A 233 -7.47 -19.16 20.95
CA THR A 233 -8.84 -18.96 20.45
C THR A 233 -9.12 -17.48 20.19
N ALA A 234 -8.75 -16.60 21.13
CA ALA A 234 -8.91 -15.16 20.98
C ALA A 234 -8.10 -14.60 19.80
N LEU A 235 -6.82 -15.01 19.65
CA LEU A 235 -5.97 -14.58 18.54
C LEU A 235 -6.49 -15.10 17.19
N ALA A 236 -6.95 -16.36 17.13
CA ALA A 236 -7.52 -16.94 15.92
C ALA A 236 -8.73 -16.14 15.42
N GLN A 237 -9.57 -15.62 16.33
CA GLN A 237 -10.68 -14.75 15.95
C GLN A 237 -10.18 -13.41 15.37
N VAL A 238 -9.14 -12.80 15.95
CA VAL A 238 -8.53 -11.58 15.39
C VAL A 238 -7.94 -11.85 14.01
N VAL A 239 -7.22 -12.97 13.84
CA VAL A 239 -6.66 -13.41 12.56
C VAL A 239 -7.77 -13.61 11.52
N LYS A 240 -8.90 -14.21 11.90
CA LYS A 240 -10.07 -14.36 11.02
C LYS A 240 -10.58 -13.00 10.53
N GLN A 241 -10.74 -12.02 11.42
CA GLN A 241 -11.20 -10.67 11.04
C GLN A 241 -10.17 -9.95 10.14
N ALA A 242 -8.88 -10.05 10.48
CA ALA A 242 -7.80 -9.49 9.66
C ALA A 242 -7.75 -10.13 8.26
N ASN A 243 -8.00 -11.43 8.15
CA ASN A 243 -8.10 -12.11 6.86
C ASN A 243 -9.30 -11.66 6.03
N ILE A 244 -10.44 -11.37 6.67
CA ILE A 244 -11.58 -10.79 5.98
C ILE A 244 -11.20 -9.42 5.40
N GLN A 245 -10.54 -8.53 6.15
CA GLN A 245 -10.08 -7.23 5.63
C GLN A 245 -9.10 -7.36 4.45
N VAL A 246 -8.15 -8.30 4.53
CA VAL A 246 -7.21 -8.56 3.43
C VAL A 246 -7.95 -9.11 2.21
N LYS A 247 -8.89 -10.04 2.41
CA LYS A 247 -9.66 -10.67 1.33
C LYS A 247 -10.58 -9.66 0.64
N THR A 248 -11.32 -8.84 1.37
CA THR A 248 -12.23 -7.85 0.76
C THR A 248 -11.50 -6.84 -0.12
N ARG A 249 -10.31 -6.39 0.31
CA ARG A 249 -9.43 -5.57 -0.52
C ARG A 249 -9.01 -6.30 -1.80
N ALA A 250 -8.60 -7.56 -1.68
CA ALA A 250 -8.21 -8.39 -2.83
C ALA A 250 -9.38 -8.61 -3.81
N ASP A 251 -10.57 -8.95 -3.29
CA ASP A 251 -11.78 -9.16 -4.09
C ASP A 251 -12.16 -7.86 -4.86
N SER A 252 -12.12 -6.71 -4.18
CA SER A 252 -12.37 -5.40 -4.81
C SER A 252 -11.38 -5.11 -5.95
N ALA A 253 -10.10 -5.39 -5.75
CA ALA A 253 -9.07 -5.24 -6.78
C ALA A 253 -9.28 -6.23 -7.94
N GLN A 254 -9.67 -7.47 -7.65
CA GLN A 254 -9.95 -8.50 -8.66
C GLN A 254 -11.08 -8.05 -9.61
N VAL A 255 -12.16 -7.48 -9.08
CA VAL A 255 -13.26 -6.91 -9.88
C VAL A 255 -12.74 -5.82 -10.83
N LEU A 256 -11.90 -4.91 -10.33
CA LEU A 256 -11.27 -3.87 -11.16
C LEU A 256 -10.43 -4.48 -12.29
N PHE A 257 -9.56 -5.44 -11.96
CA PHE A 257 -8.65 -6.06 -12.93
C PHE A 257 -9.41 -6.88 -13.98
N SER A 258 -10.52 -7.52 -13.60
CA SER A 258 -11.40 -8.22 -14.53
C SER A 258 -11.98 -7.28 -15.59
N HIS A 259 -12.44 -6.08 -15.21
CA HIS A 259 -12.92 -5.08 -16.18
C HIS A 259 -11.81 -4.59 -17.12
N ILE A 260 -10.59 -4.39 -16.59
CA ILE A 260 -9.42 -4.04 -17.42
C ILE A 260 -9.14 -5.16 -18.43
N ASN A 261 -9.13 -6.42 -17.99
CA ASN A 261 -8.91 -7.57 -18.86
C ASN A 261 -10.01 -7.68 -19.93
N GLN A 262 -11.29 -7.55 -19.56
CA GLN A 262 -12.42 -7.56 -20.50
C GLN A 262 -12.30 -6.47 -21.55
N ARG A 263 -11.83 -5.27 -21.17
CA ARG A 263 -11.62 -4.14 -22.09
C ARG A 263 -10.48 -4.43 -23.06
N LEU A 264 -9.37 -4.99 -22.59
CA LEU A 264 -8.24 -5.38 -23.43
C LEU A 264 -8.59 -6.56 -24.36
N ALA A 265 -9.43 -7.50 -23.92
CA ALA A 265 -9.89 -8.62 -24.74
C ALA A 265 -10.64 -8.17 -26.00
N GLN A 266 -11.29 -7.00 -25.97
CA GLN A 266 -11.95 -6.41 -27.15
C GLN A 266 -10.97 -6.01 -28.27
N MET A 267 -9.66 -5.94 -27.99
CA MET A 267 -8.68 -5.41 -28.94
C MET A 267 -8.45 -6.31 -30.15
N GLN A 268 -8.79 -7.61 -30.07
CA GLN A 268 -8.83 -8.47 -31.25
C GLN A 268 -9.91 -7.99 -32.24
N SER A 269 -11.13 -7.74 -31.77
CA SER A 269 -12.24 -7.24 -32.58
C SER A 269 -11.94 -5.84 -33.16
N VAL A 270 -11.26 -4.98 -32.39
CA VAL A 270 -10.80 -3.67 -32.90
C VAL A 270 -9.77 -3.86 -34.02
N ALA A 271 -8.78 -4.75 -33.82
CA ALA A 271 -7.76 -5.04 -34.83
C ALA A 271 -8.40 -5.57 -36.12
N LEU A 272 -9.39 -6.45 -35.99
CA LEU A 272 -10.13 -7.07 -37.08
C LEU A 272 -10.91 -6.03 -37.89
N PHE A 273 -11.71 -5.19 -37.22
CA PHE A 273 -12.40 -4.07 -37.85
C PHE A 273 -11.42 -3.19 -38.66
N LYS A 274 -10.29 -2.82 -38.04
CA LYS A 274 -9.27 -1.99 -38.70
C LYS A 274 -8.59 -2.71 -39.86
N ALA A 275 -8.44 -4.04 -39.79
CA ALA A 275 -7.90 -4.84 -40.89
C ALA A 275 -8.83 -4.82 -42.11
N HIS A 276 -10.11 -5.18 -41.93
CA HIS A 276 -11.10 -5.19 -43.02
C HIS A 276 -11.36 -3.82 -43.62
N LYS A 277 -11.31 -2.74 -42.83
CA LYS A 277 -11.51 -1.37 -43.31
C LYS A 277 -10.22 -0.66 -43.70
N HIS A 278 -9.08 -1.37 -43.74
CA HIS A 278 -7.75 -0.83 -44.04
C HIS A 278 -7.40 0.44 -43.25
N ARG A 279 -7.79 0.48 -41.97
CA ARG A 279 -7.50 1.59 -41.06
C ARG A 279 -6.19 1.36 -40.30
N PRO A 280 -5.44 2.43 -39.98
CA PRO A 280 -4.26 2.33 -39.12
C PRO A 280 -4.64 1.94 -37.69
N ILE A 281 -3.71 1.29 -36.99
CA ILE A 281 -3.88 0.94 -35.57
C ILE A 281 -3.80 2.19 -34.70
N GLU A 282 -2.83 3.06 -34.94
CA GLU A 282 -2.77 4.36 -34.29
C GLU A 282 -3.76 5.33 -34.93
N ASP A 283 -4.59 5.93 -34.09
CA ASP A 283 -5.60 6.92 -34.48
C ASP A 283 -5.64 7.98 -33.38
N LEU A 284 -4.76 8.97 -33.50
CA LEU A 284 -4.55 10.01 -32.49
C LEU A 284 -5.82 10.81 -32.21
N SER A 285 -6.63 11.06 -33.25
CA SER A 285 -7.92 11.75 -33.10
C SER A 285 -8.87 10.92 -32.24
N ARG A 286 -8.94 9.60 -32.45
CA ARG A 286 -9.76 8.72 -31.61
C ARG A 286 -9.21 8.59 -30.19
N GLU A 287 -7.90 8.48 -30.02
CA GLU A 287 -7.25 8.42 -28.71
C GLU A 287 -7.59 9.67 -27.87
N ALA A 288 -7.52 10.87 -28.48
CA ALA A 288 -7.91 12.12 -27.82
C ALA A 288 -9.38 12.11 -27.34
N VAL A 289 -10.30 11.56 -28.14
CA VAL A 289 -11.72 11.44 -27.74
C VAL A 289 -11.89 10.45 -26.58
N VAL A 290 -11.20 9.31 -26.62
CA VAL A 290 -11.25 8.30 -25.54
C VAL A 290 -10.71 8.90 -24.24
N LEU A 291 -9.57 9.59 -24.32
CA LEU A 291 -8.95 10.21 -23.16
C LEU A 291 -9.82 11.33 -22.60
N SER A 292 -10.32 12.24 -23.43
CA SER A 292 -11.19 13.34 -23.00
C SER A 292 -12.42 12.82 -22.22
N LYS A 293 -13.07 11.77 -22.71
CA LYS A 293 -14.21 11.16 -22.03
C LYS A 293 -13.83 10.51 -20.71
N ALA A 294 -12.70 9.80 -20.66
CA ALA A 294 -12.19 9.20 -19.42
C ALA A 294 -11.89 10.27 -18.36
N LEU A 295 -11.31 11.41 -18.76
CA LEU A 295 -11.01 12.52 -17.85
C LEU A 295 -12.27 13.24 -17.37
N GLU A 296 -13.28 13.39 -18.21
CA GLU A 296 -14.59 13.89 -17.78
C GLU A 296 -15.23 12.99 -16.71
N GLN A 297 -15.25 11.68 -16.97
CA GLN A 297 -15.77 10.69 -16.02
C GLN A 297 -14.93 10.64 -14.73
N ALA A 298 -13.60 10.77 -14.83
CA ALA A 298 -12.72 10.82 -13.67
C ALA A 298 -13.06 11.99 -12.74
N ARG A 299 -13.34 13.18 -13.29
CA ARG A 299 -13.77 14.34 -12.50
C ARG A 299 -15.08 14.06 -11.77
N GLN A 300 -16.06 13.48 -12.47
CA GLN A 300 -17.36 13.10 -11.89
C GLN A 300 -17.21 12.05 -10.77
N GLN A 301 -16.21 11.18 -10.88
CA GLN A 301 -15.91 10.10 -9.93
C GLN A 301 -14.88 10.50 -8.85
N CYS A 302 -14.59 11.80 -8.68
CA CYS A 302 -13.63 12.30 -7.70
C CYS A 302 -12.21 11.70 -7.83
N LEU A 303 -11.76 11.41 -9.05
CA LEU A 303 -10.40 10.94 -9.32
C LEU A 303 -9.52 12.08 -9.80
N ASP A 304 -8.24 12.03 -9.42
CA ASP A 304 -7.24 12.97 -9.93
C ASP A 304 -7.03 12.74 -11.43
N THR A 305 -7.29 13.77 -12.23
CA THR A 305 -7.30 13.63 -13.70
C THR A 305 -5.92 13.36 -14.28
N ALA A 306 -4.85 13.89 -13.69
CA ALA A 306 -3.50 13.68 -14.20
C ALA A 306 -3.07 12.21 -14.02
N SER A 307 -3.39 11.62 -12.87
CA SER A 307 -3.13 10.21 -12.60
C SER A 307 -3.99 9.27 -13.47
N VAL A 308 -5.26 9.63 -13.72
CA VAL A 308 -6.13 8.88 -14.64
C VAL A 308 -5.66 8.98 -16.09
N GLU A 309 -5.18 10.15 -16.52
CA GLU A 309 -4.62 10.35 -17.85
C GLU A 309 -3.47 9.38 -18.12
N ALA A 310 -2.50 9.32 -17.21
CA ALA A 310 -1.36 8.40 -17.33
C ALA A 310 -1.81 6.93 -17.40
N PHE A 311 -2.81 6.54 -16.60
CA PHE A 311 -3.36 5.18 -16.63
C PHE A 311 -4.09 4.86 -17.94
N PHE A 312 -4.95 5.77 -18.43
CA PHE A 312 -5.67 5.55 -19.69
C PHE A 312 -4.72 5.57 -20.89
N GLN A 313 -3.67 6.39 -20.88
CA GLN A 313 -2.62 6.33 -21.89
C GLN A 313 -1.91 4.97 -21.88
N ALA A 314 -1.55 4.45 -20.69
CA ALA A 314 -0.95 3.12 -20.58
C ALA A 314 -1.90 2.00 -21.08
N GLN A 315 -3.20 2.11 -20.82
CA GLN A 315 -4.20 1.19 -21.41
C GLN A 315 -4.28 1.30 -22.94
N MET A 316 -4.22 2.51 -23.50
CA MET A 316 -4.24 2.72 -24.96
C MET A 316 -2.98 2.16 -25.61
N ASP A 317 -1.82 2.33 -24.99
CA ASP A 317 -0.55 1.74 -25.47
C ASP A 317 -0.63 0.20 -25.46
N ALA A 318 -1.10 -0.41 -24.37
CA ALA A 318 -1.29 -1.86 -24.28
C ALA A 318 -2.30 -2.36 -25.33
N ALA A 319 -3.38 -1.61 -25.53
CA ALA A 319 -4.38 -1.88 -26.56
C ALA A 319 -3.80 -1.83 -27.98
N LYS A 320 -2.96 -0.85 -28.28
CA LYS A 320 -2.25 -0.77 -29.57
C LYS A 320 -1.29 -1.94 -29.74
N ALA A 321 -0.54 -2.30 -28.71
CA ALA A 321 0.40 -3.43 -28.75
C ALA A 321 -0.32 -4.75 -29.07
N ILE A 322 -1.47 -5.03 -28.43
CA ILE A 322 -2.31 -6.19 -28.76
C ILE A 322 -2.75 -6.15 -30.22
N GLN A 323 -3.26 -5.01 -30.70
CA GLN A 323 -3.72 -4.85 -32.08
C GLN A 323 -2.60 -5.07 -33.11
N TYR A 324 -1.40 -4.51 -32.89
CA TYR A 324 -0.26 -4.70 -33.77
C TYR A 324 0.18 -6.16 -33.85
N ARG A 325 0.16 -6.89 -32.73
CA ARG A 325 0.53 -8.32 -32.70
C ARG A 325 -0.47 -9.18 -33.47
N TYR A 326 -1.78 -8.91 -33.35
CA TYR A 326 -2.78 -9.57 -34.21
C TYR A 326 -2.57 -9.27 -35.69
N ARG A 327 -2.31 -8.00 -36.04
CA ARG A 327 -2.02 -7.63 -37.44
C ARG A 327 -0.80 -8.36 -37.99
N ALA A 328 0.25 -8.53 -37.17
CA ALA A 328 1.43 -9.28 -37.56
C ALA A 328 1.14 -10.78 -37.76
N GLN A 329 0.35 -11.41 -36.88
CA GLN A 329 -0.08 -12.81 -37.01
C GLN A 329 -0.86 -13.04 -38.31
N TRP A 330 -1.82 -12.16 -38.62
CA TRP A 330 -2.66 -12.27 -39.81
C TRP A 330 -1.94 -12.01 -41.14
N LEU A 331 -0.67 -11.57 -41.14
CA LEU A 331 0.13 -11.52 -42.36
C LEU A 331 0.41 -12.93 -42.91
N ALA A 332 0.55 -13.92 -42.03
CA ALA A 332 0.80 -15.32 -42.41
C ALA A 332 -0.49 -16.16 -42.43
N GLU A 333 -1.41 -15.89 -41.52
CA GLU A 333 -2.64 -16.69 -41.34
C GLU A 333 -3.81 -16.21 -42.22
N GLY A 334 -3.73 -14.98 -42.73
CA GLY A 334 -4.87 -14.27 -43.30
C GLY A 334 -5.72 -13.59 -42.23
N VAL A 335 -6.43 -12.52 -42.62
CA VAL A 335 -7.38 -11.85 -41.73
C VAL A 335 -8.63 -12.73 -41.61
N PRO A 336 -9.06 -13.10 -40.39
CA PRO A 336 -10.27 -13.89 -40.21
C PRO A 336 -11.48 -13.24 -40.89
N ASP A 337 -12.32 -14.02 -41.58
CA ASP A 337 -13.53 -13.50 -42.22
C ASP A 337 -14.67 -13.36 -41.19
N LYS A 338 -14.58 -12.33 -40.35
CA LYS A 338 -15.57 -12.00 -39.32
C LYS A 338 -15.75 -10.48 -39.26
N ASP A 339 -16.97 -10.02 -39.46
CA ASP A 339 -17.28 -8.60 -39.27
C ASP A 339 -17.39 -8.25 -37.78
N ALA A 340 -16.86 -7.08 -37.42
CA ALA A 340 -17.00 -6.50 -36.09
C ALA A 340 -17.86 -5.23 -36.17
N ASP A 341 -18.97 -5.20 -35.44
CA ASP A 341 -19.81 -4.00 -35.31
C ASP A 341 -19.07 -2.93 -34.50
N LEU A 342 -18.63 -1.88 -35.19
CA LEU A 342 -17.90 -0.77 -34.59
C LEU A 342 -18.74 0.00 -33.55
N VAL A 343 -20.05 0.12 -33.75
CA VAL A 343 -20.94 0.85 -32.84
C VAL A 343 -21.05 0.08 -31.54
N GLN A 344 -21.37 -1.22 -31.62
CA GLN A 344 -21.42 -2.09 -30.45
C GLN A 344 -20.07 -2.12 -29.73
N LEU A 345 -18.97 -2.30 -30.45
CA LEU A 345 -17.63 -2.34 -29.89
C LEU A 345 -17.25 -1.05 -29.14
N ARG A 346 -17.57 0.12 -29.73
CA ARG A 346 -17.34 1.41 -29.08
C ARG A 346 -18.22 1.57 -27.83
N ASN A 347 -19.45 1.10 -27.86
CA ASN A 347 -20.34 1.13 -26.70
C ASN A 347 -19.78 0.26 -25.56
N THR A 348 -19.38 -0.98 -25.84
CA THR A 348 -18.76 -1.89 -24.87
C THR A 348 -17.47 -1.29 -24.28
N LEU A 349 -16.58 -0.73 -25.11
CA LEU A 349 -15.34 -0.10 -24.63
C LEU A 349 -15.61 1.11 -23.73
N ASN A 350 -16.62 1.91 -24.05
CA ASN A 350 -17.03 3.05 -23.24
C ASN A 350 -17.64 2.60 -21.90
N GLN A 351 -18.49 1.58 -21.90
CA GLN A 351 -19.09 1.01 -20.70
C GLN A 351 -18.02 0.44 -19.77
N LEU A 352 -17.08 -0.35 -20.30
CA LEU A 352 -15.96 -0.90 -19.52
C LEU A 352 -15.05 0.22 -19.00
N GLY A 353 -14.79 1.27 -19.79
CA GLY A 353 -14.05 2.44 -19.34
C GLY A 353 -14.69 3.13 -18.14
N ALA A 354 -16.01 3.32 -18.17
CA ALA A 354 -16.78 3.89 -17.06
C ALA A 354 -16.75 2.98 -15.83
N ALA A 355 -16.99 1.67 -16.01
CA ALA A 355 -16.98 0.69 -14.93
C ALA A 355 -15.61 0.59 -14.24
N ILE A 356 -14.51 0.67 -15.00
CA ILE A 356 -13.15 0.72 -14.45
C ILE A 356 -13.00 1.93 -13.51
N LEU A 357 -13.42 3.12 -13.94
CA LEU A 357 -13.31 4.34 -13.13
C LEU A 357 -14.19 4.26 -11.87
N GLU A 358 -15.42 3.77 -12.00
CA GLU A 358 -16.35 3.58 -10.88
C GLU A 358 -15.79 2.61 -9.84
N VAL A 359 -15.36 1.41 -10.25
CA VAL A 359 -14.78 0.41 -9.33
C VAL A 359 -13.50 0.94 -8.69
N LEU A 360 -12.69 1.68 -9.46
CA LEU A 360 -11.46 2.28 -8.95
C LEU A 360 -11.74 3.31 -7.87
N THR A 361 -12.73 4.20 -8.05
CA THR A 361 -13.15 5.15 -7.01
C THR A 361 -13.61 4.44 -5.75
N HIS A 362 -14.45 3.40 -5.88
CA HIS A 362 -14.92 2.63 -4.73
C HIS A 362 -13.76 1.92 -4.01
N HIS A 363 -12.85 1.29 -4.75
CA HIS A 363 -11.67 0.64 -4.19
C HIS A 363 -10.80 1.63 -3.42
N LEU A 364 -10.46 2.77 -4.04
CA LEU A 364 -9.61 3.78 -3.41
C LEU A 364 -10.28 4.37 -2.15
N ALA A 365 -11.60 4.57 -2.18
CA ALA A 365 -12.34 5.11 -1.03
C ALA A 365 -12.39 4.13 0.15
N GLN A 366 -12.54 2.83 -0.10
CA GLN A 366 -12.71 1.82 0.94
C GLN A 366 -11.39 1.19 1.41
N HIS A 367 -10.43 1.04 0.50
CA HIS A 367 -9.22 0.25 0.74
C HIS A 367 -7.91 1.03 0.55
N GLY A 368 -7.99 2.28 0.07
CA GLY A 368 -6.82 3.09 -0.26
C GLY A 368 -6.18 2.70 -1.59
N ASN A 369 -5.00 3.25 -1.84
CA ASN A 369 -4.22 3.11 -3.07
C ASN A 369 -3.98 1.65 -3.46
N LEU A 370 -3.90 1.39 -4.77
CA LEU A 370 -3.38 0.14 -5.31
C LEU A 370 -1.86 0.13 -5.11
N THR A 371 -1.35 -0.97 -4.56
CA THR A 371 0.03 -1.11 -4.08
C THR A 371 0.58 -2.47 -4.51
N PRO A 372 1.91 -2.69 -4.49
CA PRO A 372 2.53 -3.88 -5.08
C PRO A 372 2.00 -5.23 -4.58
N GLU A 373 1.40 -5.32 -3.38
CA GLU A 373 0.85 -6.58 -2.88
C GLU A 373 -0.34 -7.11 -3.71
N LEU A 374 -0.97 -6.28 -4.54
CA LEU A 374 -2.06 -6.70 -5.45
C LEU A 374 -1.53 -7.17 -6.82
N GLY A 375 -0.22 -7.06 -7.07
CA GLY A 375 0.41 -7.44 -8.35
C GLY A 375 0.18 -8.89 -8.78
N PRO A 376 0.28 -9.90 -7.89
CA PRO A 376 -0.02 -11.28 -8.25
C PRO A 376 -1.46 -11.49 -8.73
N ILE A 377 -2.43 -10.80 -8.13
CA ILE A 377 -3.84 -10.84 -8.54
C ILE A 377 -3.97 -10.19 -9.92
N PHE A 378 -3.37 -9.02 -10.13
CA PHE A 378 -3.36 -8.35 -11.43
C PHE A 378 -2.82 -9.25 -12.55
N ASN A 379 -1.67 -9.89 -12.33
CA ASN A 379 -1.05 -10.75 -13.34
C ASN A 379 -1.88 -12.00 -13.67
N THR A 380 -2.59 -12.54 -12.67
CA THR A 380 -3.47 -13.71 -12.81
C THR A 380 -4.77 -13.36 -13.53
N GLU A 381 -5.32 -12.16 -13.29
CA GLU A 381 -6.55 -11.70 -13.93
C GLU A 381 -6.35 -11.26 -15.39
N LEU A 382 -5.18 -10.69 -15.71
CA LEU A 382 -4.90 -10.20 -17.07
C LEU A 382 -4.36 -11.32 -17.97
N VAL A 383 -5.28 -12.12 -18.50
CA VAL A 383 -5.01 -13.27 -19.39
C VAL A 383 -5.26 -12.99 -20.87
N THR A 384 -5.53 -11.73 -21.24
CA THR A 384 -5.77 -11.33 -22.64
C THR A 384 -4.64 -11.78 -23.57
N ALA A 385 -4.99 -12.49 -24.64
CA ALA A 385 -4.04 -12.92 -25.66
C ALA A 385 -3.30 -11.72 -26.30
N ASN A 386 -2.04 -11.94 -26.69
CA ASN A 386 -1.15 -10.90 -27.21
C ASN A 386 -0.85 -9.74 -26.23
N LEU A 387 -1.10 -9.88 -24.93
CA LEU A 387 -0.62 -8.97 -23.89
C LEU A 387 0.64 -9.57 -23.22
N THR A 388 1.76 -8.86 -23.28
CA THR A 388 3.03 -9.36 -22.70
C THR A 388 3.21 -8.93 -21.26
N GLU A 389 4.13 -9.59 -20.54
CA GLU A 389 4.50 -9.20 -19.17
C GLU A 389 5.06 -7.77 -19.08
N LYS A 390 5.71 -7.26 -20.14
CA LYS A 390 6.18 -5.86 -20.17
C LYS A 390 5.01 -4.88 -20.26
N ASP A 391 3.98 -5.22 -21.03
CA ASP A 391 2.76 -4.42 -21.12
C ASP A 391 2.01 -4.41 -19.78
N LYS A 392 1.86 -5.58 -19.14
CA LYS A 392 1.27 -5.72 -17.79
C LYS A 392 1.99 -4.83 -16.78
N ARG A 393 3.33 -4.88 -16.73
CA ARG A 393 4.11 -4.03 -15.80
C ARG A 393 3.90 -2.53 -16.04
N LYS A 394 3.96 -2.07 -17.30
CA LYS A 394 3.74 -0.65 -17.62
C LYS A 394 2.33 -0.20 -17.20
N LEU A 395 1.32 -1.03 -17.51
CA LEU A 395 -0.07 -0.77 -17.16
C LEU A 395 -0.29 -0.75 -15.65
N TYR A 396 0.24 -1.72 -14.92
CA TYR A 396 0.08 -1.81 -13.47
C TYR A 396 0.80 -0.68 -12.73
N ASN A 397 1.97 -0.24 -13.20
CA ASN A 397 2.67 0.90 -12.62
C ASN A 397 1.86 2.21 -12.77
N ALA A 398 1.25 2.42 -13.94
CA ALA A 398 0.36 3.57 -14.15
C ALA A 398 -0.90 3.48 -13.28
N LEU A 399 -1.49 2.29 -13.18
CA LEU A 399 -2.66 2.03 -12.33
C LEU A 399 -2.38 2.28 -10.85
N GLN A 400 -1.20 1.86 -10.36
CA GLN A 400 -0.74 2.14 -8.99
C GLN A 400 -0.55 3.63 -8.69
N SER A 401 -0.55 4.50 -9.71
CA SER A 401 -0.42 5.95 -9.51
C SER A 401 -1.77 6.66 -9.41
N VAL A 402 -2.88 5.98 -9.70
CA VAL A 402 -4.21 6.61 -9.67
C VAL A 402 -4.62 6.96 -8.24
N ARG A 403 -5.10 8.19 -8.02
CA ARG A 403 -5.49 8.71 -6.71
C ARG A 403 -6.87 9.37 -6.77
N ARG A 404 -7.50 9.50 -5.60
CA ARG A 404 -8.69 10.35 -5.44
C ARG A 404 -8.26 11.83 -5.46
N SER A 405 -9.10 12.69 -6.00
CA SER A 405 -8.91 14.14 -5.95
C SER A 405 -9.16 14.66 -4.54
N GLU A 406 -8.25 15.48 -4.02
CA GLU A 406 -8.35 16.12 -2.70
C GLU A 406 -9.47 17.17 -2.62
N HIS A 407 -9.88 17.73 -3.77
CA HIS A 407 -10.78 18.87 -3.87
C HIS A 407 -12.19 18.48 -4.33
N CYS A 408 -12.57 17.21 -4.22
CA CYS A 408 -13.88 16.79 -4.70
C CYS A 408 -15.00 17.26 -3.76
N GLN A 409 -15.74 18.28 -4.17
CA GLN A 409 -17.11 18.45 -3.71
C GLN A 409 -17.95 17.45 -4.48
N ALA A 410 -18.47 16.42 -3.80
CA ALA A 410 -19.45 15.53 -4.39
C ALA A 410 -20.60 16.39 -4.94
N THR A 411 -20.74 16.47 -6.26
CA THR A 411 -21.99 16.93 -6.86
C THR A 411 -23.02 15.87 -6.49
N GLY A 412 -23.95 16.28 -5.62
CA GLY A 412 -24.82 15.42 -4.82
C GLY A 412 -25.76 14.49 -5.56
#